data_AF-A0A251V9B4-F1
#
_entry.id   AF-A0A251V9B4-F1
#
_cell.length_a   1.000
_cell.length_b   1.000
_cell.length_c   1.000
_cell.angle_alpha   90.00
_cell.angle_beta   90.00
_cell.angle_gamma   90.00
#
_symmetry.space_group_name_H-M   'P 1'
#
loop_
_entity.id
_entity.type
_entity.pdbx_description
1 polymer ?
#
loop_
_entity_poly.entity_id
_entity_poly.type
_entity_poly.pdbx_seq_one_letter_code
_entity_poly.pdbx_strand_id
1 'polypeptide(L)'
;MDSHHLSLTWVLLVFLALPTKFAIQAHGIKPTRLLDLAIRYYTFKSHNNFKTGKLYNINLPSNFAGINVTTVKYRCGSLKRYGASIQEFNLGVGVDVHPYVERVLVVTQNLGHNWSNIYYDNYNQLLGYQLVSPVLGLLAYNAGDDSRFSIESEVKISSPNVNGIKIDFSNHTTKKNDTLHGKIQMCATFGDDGNVTLQKEVAPNICATTSQGHFGLVVQSPILLPERKKIKRWKVAFGSAFGAAIGAFLLGLLLVAMFVKVKKKARLEELERRAYEEEALQVSMAGHVIRPHNVNNNPHHHPR
;
A
#
# COMPACT_ATOMS: atom_id res chain seq x y z
N MET A 1 -33.42 35.85 12.72
CA MET A 1 -33.26 34.66 11.83
C MET A 1 -31.95 33.94 12.14
N ASP A 2 -31.57 33.83 13.43
CA ASP A 2 -30.17 33.63 13.82
C ASP A 2 -29.89 32.28 14.48
N SER A 3 -30.92 31.55 14.90
CA SER A 3 -30.77 30.26 15.61
C SER A 3 -30.34 29.10 14.70
N HIS A 4 -30.81 29.09 13.45
CA HIS A 4 -30.49 28.02 12.48
C HIS A 4 -29.04 28.06 12.01
N HIS A 5 -28.42 29.25 11.96
CA HIS A 5 -27.02 29.42 11.55
C HIS A 5 -26.03 28.92 12.61
N LEU A 6 -26.36 29.09 13.90
CA LEU A 6 -25.55 28.53 14.99
C LEU A 6 -25.67 27.01 15.04
N SER A 7 -26.88 26.45 14.91
CA SER A 7 -27.04 24.97 14.93
C SER A 7 -26.23 24.26 13.83
N LEU A 8 -26.20 24.84 12.62
CA LEU A 8 -25.45 24.27 11.49
C LEU A 8 -23.93 24.29 11.72
N THR A 9 -23.40 25.33 12.38
CA THR A 9 -21.95 25.43 12.66
C THR A 9 -21.51 24.48 13.76
N TRP A 10 -22.35 24.24 14.77
CA TRP A 10 -22.10 23.22 15.79
C TRP A 10 -22.12 21.80 15.22
N VAL A 11 -23.05 21.48 14.32
CA VAL A 11 -23.09 20.17 13.64
C VAL A 11 -21.87 19.97 12.73
N LEU A 12 -21.42 21.01 12.02
CA LEU A 12 -20.22 20.96 11.19
C LEU A 12 -18.94 20.76 12.03
N LEU A 13 -18.85 21.43 13.19
CA LEU A 13 -17.74 21.27 14.13
C LEU A 13 -17.69 19.87 14.77
N VAL A 14 -18.85 19.26 15.05
CA VAL A 14 -18.93 17.87 15.55
C VAL A 14 -18.52 16.87 14.47
N PHE A 15 -18.89 17.10 13.20
CA PHE A 15 -18.42 16.27 12.07
C PHE A 15 -16.91 16.42 11.80
N LEU A 16 -16.32 17.60 12.03
CA LEU A 16 -14.88 17.85 11.93
C LEU A 16 -14.09 17.34 13.15
N ALA A 17 -14.73 17.24 14.31
CA ALA A 17 -14.14 16.71 15.55
C ALA A 17 -14.27 15.18 15.67
N LEU A 18 -15.07 14.53 14.83
CA LEU A 18 -15.03 13.08 14.69
C LEU A 18 -13.62 12.71 14.21
N PRO A 19 -12.85 11.89 14.95
CA PRO A 19 -11.57 11.43 14.47
C PRO A 19 -11.83 10.66 13.17
N THR A 20 -11.43 11.22 12.04
CA THR A 20 -11.32 10.53 10.75
C THR A 20 -10.17 9.54 10.82
N LYS A 21 -10.30 8.57 11.72
CA LYS A 21 -9.49 7.36 11.80
C LYS A 21 -10.33 6.15 11.42
N PHE A 22 -11.22 6.30 10.46
CA PHE A 22 -11.37 5.24 9.47
C PHE A 22 -10.21 5.38 8.49
N ALA A 23 -9.01 5.03 8.97
CA ALA A 23 -8.02 4.52 8.06
C ALA A 23 -8.65 3.22 7.53
N ILE A 24 -9.29 3.29 6.37
CA ILE A 24 -9.41 2.11 5.53
C ILE A 24 -7.98 1.67 5.37
N GLN A 25 -7.60 0.62 6.09
CA GLN A 25 -6.32 -0.04 5.93
C GLN A 25 -6.43 -0.77 4.60
N ALA A 26 -6.40 -0.01 3.50
CA ALA A 26 -6.16 -0.51 2.18
C ALA A 26 -4.77 -1.11 2.26
N HIS A 27 -4.71 -2.41 2.55
CA HIS A 27 -3.49 -3.17 2.46
C HIS A 27 -3.11 -3.10 0.99
N GLY A 28 -2.25 -2.13 0.64
CA GLY A 28 -1.69 -2.02 -0.69
C GLY A 28 -1.12 -3.37 -1.09
N ILE A 29 -1.32 -3.76 -2.35
CA ILE A 29 -0.79 -5.01 -2.86
C ILE A 29 0.73 -4.98 -2.67
N LYS A 30 1.26 -5.95 -1.93
CA LYS A 30 2.71 -6.04 -1.69
C LYS A 30 3.44 -6.19 -3.03
N PRO A 31 4.57 -5.48 -3.25
CA PRO A 31 5.34 -5.60 -4.49
C PRO A 31 5.72 -7.05 -4.83
N THR A 32 6.03 -7.86 -3.81
CA THR A 32 6.33 -9.29 -3.94
C THR A 32 5.16 -10.07 -4.55
N ARG A 33 3.93 -9.81 -4.09
CA ARG A 33 2.72 -10.47 -4.60
C ARG A 33 2.43 -10.08 -6.04
N LEU A 34 2.69 -8.82 -6.42
CA LEU A 34 2.54 -8.37 -7.80
C LEU A 34 3.54 -9.07 -8.73
N LEU A 35 4.76 -9.31 -8.26
CA LEU A 35 5.76 -10.08 -9.00
C LEU A 35 5.31 -11.52 -9.23
N ASP A 36 4.75 -12.18 -8.22
CA ASP A 36 4.22 -13.55 -8.37
C ASP A 36 3.08 -13.62 -9.40
N LEU A 37 2.17 -12.65 -9.37
CA LEU A 37 1.07 -12.57 -10.35
C LEU A 37 1.60 -12.36 -11.77
N ALA A 38 2.63 -11.54 -11.95
CA ALA A 38 3.27 -11.34 -13.24
C ALA A 38 3.95 -12.63 -13.73
N ILE A 39 4.74 -13.29 -12.87
CA ILE A 39 5.41 -14.57 -13.20
C ILE A 39 4.37 -15.64 -13.56
N ARG A 40 3.27 -15.74 -12.81
CA ARG A 40 2.14 -16.63 -13.12
C ARG A 40 1.60 -16.36 -14.52
N TYR A 41 1.29 -15.10 -14.84
CA TYR A 41 0.77 -14.70 -16.16
C TYR A 41 1.72 -15.14 -17.29
N TYR A 42 3.01 -14.84 -17.18
CA TYR A 42 3.98 -15.23 -18.21
C TYR A 42 4.18 -16.76 -18.28
N THR A 43 4.08 -17.46 -17.15
CA THR A 43 4.16 -18.92 -17.11
C THR A 43 3.05 -19.54 -17.95
N PHE A 44 1.79 -19.21 -17.68
CA PHE A 44 0.66 -19.77 -18.43
C PHE A 44 0.62 -19.30 -19.88
N LYS A 45 1.08 -18.07 -20.16
CA LYS A 45 1.21 -17.57 -21.54
C LYS A 45 2.28 -18.29 -22.37
N SER A 46 3.33 -18.83 -21.73
CA SER A 46 4.48 -19.41 -22.44
C SER A 46 4.17 -20.73 -23.16
N HIS A 47 3.14 -21.46 -22.70
CA HIS A 47 2.87 -22.79 -23.22
C HIS A 47 1.38 -23.13 -23.13
N ASN A 48 0.80 -23.55 -24.26
CA ASN A 48 -0.61 -23.93 -24.32
C ASN A 48 -0.92 -25.20 -23.51
N ASN A 49 0.04 -26.13 -23.41
CA ASN A 49 -0.15 -27.38 -22.66
C ASN A 49 1.17 -27.95 -22.14
N PHE A 50 1.40 -27.83 -20.83
CA PHE A 50 2.54 -28.46 -20.15
C PHE A 50 2.38 -29.98 -20.11
N LYS A 51 3.40 -30.75 -20.51
CA LYS A 51 3.40 -32.20 -20.33
C LYS A 51 3.68 -32.57 -18.87
N THR A 52 2.98 -33.59 -18.36
CA THR A 52 3.20 -34.08 -16.98
C THR A 52 4.62 -34.58 -16.80
N GLY A 53 5.28 -34.19 -15.69
CA GLY A 53 6.63 -34.62 -15.33
C GLY A 53 7.75 -34.00 -16.18
N LYS A 54 7.44 -33.16 -17.17
CA LYS A 54 8.44 -32.46 -17.98
C LYS A 54 8.72 -31.07 -17.40
N LEU A 55 10.00 -30.75 -17.25
CA LEU A 55 10.47 -29.42 -16.86
C LEU A 55 10.44 -28.45 -18.04
N TYR A 56 10.00 -27.23 -17.77
CA TYR A 56 9.96 -26.12 -18.73
C TYR A 56 10.59 -24.89 -18.10
N ASN A 57 11.54 -24.28 -18.82
CA ASN A 57 12.07 -22.97 -18.46
C ASN A 57 11.17 -21.90 -19.07
N ILE A 58 10.82 -20.90 -18.26
CA ILE A 58 9.90 -19.83 -18.66
C ILE A 58 10.72 -18.60 -19.01
N ASN A 59 10.59 -18.16 -20.26
CA ASN A 59 11.22 -16.94 -20.73
C ASN A 59 10.40 -15.74 -20.29
N LEU A 60 10.92 -14.98 -19.33
CA LEU A 60 10.33 -13.72 -18.90
C LEU A 60 10.81 -12.57 -19.81
N PRO A 61 10.03 -11.48 -19.93
CA PRO A 61 10.49 -10.30 -20.67
C PRO A 61 11.68 -9.62 -19.99
N SER A 62 12.38 -8.76 -20.74
CA SER A 62 13.64 -8.14 -20.33
C SER A 62 13.56 -7.33 -19.03
N ASN A 63 12.39 -6.81 -18.69
CA ASN A 63 12.14 -6.11 -17.44
C ASN A 63 12.20 -7.02 -16.19
N PHE A 64 12.25 -8.34 -16.36
CA PHE A 64 12.46 -9.33 -15.29
C PHE A 64 13.79 -10.09 -15.47
N ALA A 65 14.75 -9.51 -16.19
CA ALA A 65 16.06 -10.12 -16.39
C ALA A 65 16.72 -10.47 -15.04
N GLY A 66 17.34 -11.64 -14.98
CA GLY A 66 17.96 -12.19 -13.77
C GLY A 66 17.04 -13.07 -12.91
N ILE A 67 15.74 -13.12 -13.21
CA ILE A 67 14.81 -14.08 -12.61
C ILE A 67 14.75 -15.34 -13.48
N ASN A 68 15.07 -16.49 -12.89
CA ASN A 68 14.93 -17.78 -13.54
C ASN A 68 13.67 -18.48 -13.03
N VAL A 69 12.80 -18.88 -13.94
CA VAL A 69 11.55 -19.58 -13.60
C VAL A 69 11.53 -20.93 -14.29
N THR A 70 11.34 -21.98 -13.49
CA THR A 70 11.13 -23.34 -13.98
C THR A 70 9.76 -23.82 -13.54
N THR A 71 9.07 -24.54 -14.41
CA THR A 71 7.76 -25.11 -14.09
C THR A 71 7.66 -26.55 -14.52
N VAL A 72 6.82 -27.30 -13.81
CA VAL A 72 6.51 -28.70 -14.09
C VAL A 72 5.10 -29.04 -13.66
N LYS A 73 4.38 -29.78 -14.50
CA LYS A 73 3.02 -30.23 -14.21
C LYS A 73 3.05 -31.62 -13.56
N TYR A 74 2.33 -31.80 -12.47
CA TYR A 74 2.13 -33.10 -11.83
C TYR A 74 0.65 -33.44 -11.67
N ARG A 75 0.35 -34.73 -11.59
CA ARG A 75 -0.91 -35.20 -11.00
C ARG A 75 -0.79 -35.14 -9.48
N CYS A 76 -1.76 -34.56 -8.78
CA CYS A 76 -1.66 -34.39 -7.32
C CYS A 76 -1.46 -35.72 -6.57
N GLY A 77 -2.16 -36.78 -6.98
CA GLY A 77 -1.96 -38.11 -6.40
C GLY A 77 -0.55 -38.69 -6.61
N SER A 78 0.10 -38.42 -7.75
CA SER A 78 1.48 -38.86 -7.99
C SER A 78 2.48 -38.04 -7.17
N LEU A 79 2.28 -36.72 -7.11
CA LEU A 79 3.10 -35.83 -6.28
C LEU A 79 3.04 -36.23 -4.81
N LYS A 80 1.85 -36.54 -4.28
CA LYS A 80 1.67 -37.03 -2.91
C LYS A 80 2.34 -38.37 -2.66
N ARG A 81 2.24 -39.30 -3.60
CA ARG A 81 2.79 -40.66 -3.45
C ARG A 81 4.32 -40.70 -3.54
N TYR A 82 4.91 -39.90 -4.40
CA TYR A 82 6.33 -40.02 -4.75
C TYR A 82 7.19 -38.81 -4.38
N GLY A 83 6.57 -37.67 -4.06
CA GLY A 83 7.31 -36.41 -3.94
C GLY A 83 7.80 -35.92 -5.31
N ALA A 84 8.71 -34.93 -5.29
CA ALA A 84 9.36 -34.40 -6.48
C ALA A 84 10.64 -33.63 -6.13
N SER A 85 11.64 -33.68 -7.01
CA SER A 85 12.81 -32.80 -6.97
C SER A 85 12.77 -31.86 -8.18
N ILE A 86 12.79 -30.56 -7.92
CA ILE A 86 12.59 -29.50 -8.91
C ILE A 86 13.59 -28.38 -8.62
N GLN A 87 14.65 -28.28 -9.42
CA GLN A 87 15.74 -27.34 -9.18
C GLN A 87 16.27 -27.45 -7.73
N GLU A 88 16.22 -26.37 -6.95
CA GLU A 88 16.66 -26.31 -5.55
C GLU A 88 15.67 -26.95 -4.57
N PHE A 89 14.45 -27.27 -5.00
CA PHE A 89 13.38 -27.76 -4.13
C PHE A 89 13.26 -29.28 -4.15
N ASN A 90 13.23 -29.89 -2.96
CA ASN A 90 12.95 -31.30 -2.78
C ASN A 90 11.67 -31.46 -1.94
N LEU A 91 10.58 -31.80 -2.61
CA LEU A 91 9.28 -32.10 -2.03
C LEU A 91 9.26 -33.58 -1.62
N GLY A 92 9.19 -33.85 -0.32
CA GLY A 92 9.18 -35.20 0.22
C GLY A 92 7.89 -35.98 -0.08
N VAL A 93 7.93 -37.29 0.15
CA VAL A 93 6.74 -38.15 0.06
C VAL A 93 5.69 -37.67 1.06
N GLY A 94 4.42 -37.67 0.62
CA GLY A 94 3.27 -37.27 1.43
C GLY A 94 2.88 -35.80 1.32
N VAL A 95 3.59 -34.98 0.53
CA VAL A 95 3.16 -33.60 0.25
C VAL A 95 1.75 -33.58 -0.35
N ASP A 96 0.95 -32.62 0.09
CA ASP A 96 -0.44 -32.48 -0.31
C ASP A 96 -0.70 -31.11 -0.94
N VAL A 97 -1.75 -31.05 -1.76
CA VAL A 97 -2.19 -29.84 -2.46
C VAL A 97 -3.58 -29.47 -2.00
N HIS A 98 -3.74 -28.22 -1.55
CA HIS A 98 -5.01 -27.69 -1.06
C HIS A 98 -5.38 -26.35 -1.73
N PRO A 99 -6.59 -26.19 -2.27
CA PRO A 99 -7.62 -27.21 -2.46
C PRO A 99 -7.15 -28.33 -3.41
N TYR A 100 -7.76 -29.51 -3.29
CA TYR A 100 -7.39 -30.65 -4.14
C TYR A 100 -7.81 -30.38 -5.59
N VAL A 101 -6.85 -30.48 -6.51
CA VAL A 101 -7.02 -30.37 -7.96
C VAL A 101 -6.50 -31.64 -8.65
N GLU A 102 -6.97 -31.94 -9.87
CA GLU A 102 -6.49 -33.13 -10.57
C GLU A 102 -5.00 -33.02 -10.96
N ARG A 103 -4.62 -31.84 -11.46
CA ARG A 103 -3.25 -31.53 -11.89
C ARG A 103 -2.82 -30.18 -11.33
N VAL A 104 -1.59 -30.16 -10.82
CA VAL A 104 -0.95 -28.97 -10.27
C VAL A 104 0.24 -28.60 -11.14
N LEU A 105 0.36 -27.31 -11.43
CA LEU A 105 1.56 -26.73 -12.03
C LEU A 105 2.41 -26.13 -10.91
N VAL A 106 3.58 -26.72 -10.68
CA VAL A 106 4.54 -26.25 -9.68
C VAL A 106 5.50 -25.29 -10.37
N VAL A 107 5.60 -24.08 -9.84
CA VAL A 107 6.43 -23.00 -10.36
C VAL A 107 7.51 -22.68 -9.34
N THR A 108 8.76 -22.97 -9.69
CA THR A 108 9.94 -22.59 -8.91
C THR A 108 10.53 -21.31 -9.49
N GLN A 109 10.78 -20.34 -8.63
CA GLN A 109 11.34 -19.04 -8.97
C GLN A 109 12.71 -18.91 -8.31
N ASN A 110 13.73 -18.52 -9.05
CA ASN A 110 14.99 -18.03 -8.50
C ASN A 110 15.10 -16.56 -8.89
N LEU A 111 14.95 -15.66 -7.92
CA LEU A 111 14.88 -14.23 -8.19
C LEU A 111 16.25 -13.61 -8.53
N GLY A 112 17.35 -14.32 -8.24
CA GLY A 112 18.68 -13.75 -8.32
C GLY A 112 18.91 -12.66 -7.25
N HIS A 113 20.17 -12.30 -7.01
CA HIS A 113 20.53 -11.40 -5.92
C HIS A 113 19.91 -10.00 -6.06
N ASN A 114 19.80 -9.46 -7.28
CA ASN A 114 19.30 -8.11 -7.53
C ASN A 114 17.82 -7.96 -7.16
N TRP A 115 16.97 -8.92 -7.54
CA TRP A 115 15.53 -8.87 -7.23
C TRP A 115 15.25 -9.27 -5.78
N SER A 116 16.12 -10.04 -5.16
CA SER A 116 15.94 -10.52 -3.79
C SER A 116 15.82 -9.40 -2.76
N ASN A 117 16.35 -8.20 -3.05
CA ASN A 117 16.23 -7.02 -2.18
C ASN A 117 14.77 -6.63 -1.89
N ILE A 118 13.82 -6.92 -2.79
CA ILE A 118 12.39 -6.65 -2.55
C ILE A 118 11.85 -7.42 -1.33
N TYR A 119 12.49 -8.52 -0.95
CA TYR A 119 12.16 -9.30 0.24
C TYR A 119 12.97 -8.89 1.45
N TYR A 120 14.13 -8.27 1.28
CA TYR A 120 14.98 -7.88 2.41
C TYR A 120 14.58 -6.51 2.98
N ASP A 121 14.38 -5.50 2.12
CA ASP A 121 14.18 -4.11 2.55
C ASP A 121 12.84 -3.84 3.22
N ASN A 122 11.86 -4.73 3.04
CA ASN A 122 10.48 -4.55 3.49
C ASN A 122 10.17 -5.16 4.87
N TYR A 123 11.13 -5.85 5.49
CA TYR A 123 10.86 -6.62 6.71
C TYR A 123 11.79 -6.24 7.87
N ASN A 124 11.21 -5.62 8.90
CA ASN A 124 11.93 -5.17 10.09
C ASN A 124 12.55 -6.32 10.89
N GLN A 125 12.03 -7.54 10.76
CA GLN A 125 12.56 -8.74 11.42
C GLN A 125 13.94 -9.16 10.90
N LEU A 126 14.36 -8.62 9.74
CA LEU A 126 15.69 -8.84 9.17
C LEU A 126 16.73 -7.81 9.62
N LEU A 127 16.36 -6.88 10.52
CA LEU A 127 17.33 -5.97 11.15
C LEU A 127 18.40 -6.77 11.90
N GLY A 128 19.67 -6.56 11.53
CA GLY A 128 20.80 -7.30 12.11
C GLY A 128 21.11 -8.62 11.41
N TYR A 129 20.42 -8.94 10.31
CA TYR A 129 20.77 -10.02 9.41
C TYR A 129 21.33 -9.46 8.11
N GLN A 130 21.85 -10.33 7.24
CA GLN A 130 22.22 -9.99 5.87
C GLN A 130 21.81 -11.16 4.99
N LEU A 131 21.08 -10.89 3.91
CA LEU A 131 20.76 -11.90 2.90
C LEU A 131 22.03 -12.30 2.13
N VAL A 132 22.31 -13.60 2.08
CA VAL A 132 23.53 -14.18 1.47
C VAL A 132 23.23 -15.15 0.32
N SER A 133 21.96 -15.28 -0.06
CA SER A 133 21.50 -16.07 -1.19
C SER A 133 20.50 -15.25 -2.03
N PRO A 134 20.20 -15.66 -3.28
CA PRO A 134 18.96 -15.25 -3.91
C PRO A 134 17.77 -15.81 -3.12
N VAL A 135 16.64 -15.13 -3.22
CA VAL A 135 15.36 -15.63 -2.73
C VAL A 135 14.79 -16.61 -3.76
N LEU A 136 14.43 -17.79 -3.26
CA LEU A 136 13.83 -18.87 -4.02
C LEU A 136 12.35 -18.97 -3.69
N GLY A 137 11.49 -19.03 -4.69
CA GLY A 137 10.04 -19.17 -4.56
C GLY A 137 9.56 -20.55 -4.99
N LEU A 138 8.65 -21.13 -4.23
CA LEU A 138 7.88 -22.33 -4.58
C LEU A 138 6.41 -21.95 -4.55
N LEU A 139 5.76 -21.95 -5.71
CA LEU A 139 4.32 -21.69 -5.84
C LEU A 139 3.66 -22.80 -6.65
N ALA A 140 2.35 -22.91 -6.52
CA ALA A 140 1.57 -23.92 -7.20
C ALA A 140 0.24 -23.36 -7.69
N TYR A 141 -0.17 -23.82 -8.87
CA TYR A 141 -1.40 -23.36 -9.53
C TYR A 141 -2.21 -24.53 -10.07
N ASN A 142 -3.53 -24.37 -10.12
CA ASN A 142 -4.41 -25.32 -10.79
C ASN A 142 -4.09 -25.38 -12.29
N ALA A 143 -3.78 -26.58 -12.78
CA ALA A 143 -3.57 -26.85 -14.20
C ALA A 143 -4.36 -28.08 -14.68
N GLY A 144 -5.41 -28.43 -13.94
CA GLY A 144 -6.44 -29.37 -14.37
C GLY A 144 -7.66 -28.61 -14.90
N ASP A 145 -8.39 -29.25 -15.81
CA ASP A 145 -9.66 -28.76 -16.35
C ASP A 145 -10.82 -29.15 -15.41
N ASP A 146 -10.61 -28.96 -14.11
CA ASP A 146 -11.58 -29.31 -13.07
C ASP A 146 -12.63 -28.21 -12.99
N SER A 147 -13.89 -28.53 -13.29
CA SER A 147 -15.02 -27.59 -13.32
C SER A 147 -15.26 -26.85 -12.00
N ARG A 148 -14.62 -27.29 -10.91
CA ARG A 148 -14.79 -26.76 -9.55
C ARG A 148 -13.93 -25.54 -9.25
N PHE A 149 -12.81 -25.34 -9.95
CA PHE A 149 -11.87 -24.25 -9.67
C PHE A 149 -11.39 -23.59 -10.95
N SER A 150 -11.21 -22.26 -10.93
CA SER A 150 -10.66 -21.57 -12.10
C SER A 150 -9.27 -22.09 -12.43
N ILE A 151 -9.03 -22.31 -13.73
CA ILE A 151 -7.70 -22.64 -14.23
C ILE A 151 -6.75 -21.53 -13.81
N GLU A 152 -5.49 -21.89 -13.56
CA GLU A 152 -4.44 -21.00 -13.09
C GLU A 152 -4.57 -20.54 -11.64
N SER A 153 -5.70 -20.73 -10.95
CA SER A 153 -5.85 -20.31 -9.54
C SER A 153 -4.74 -20.87 -8.65
N GLU A 154 -4.29 -20.08 -7.67
CA GLU A 154 -3.25 -20.53 -6.75
C GLU A 154 -3.79 -21.61 -5.83
N VAL A 155 -3.02 -22.69 -5.71
CA VAL A 155 -3.22 -23.77 -4.75
C VAL A 155 -2.02 -23.81 -3.81
N LYS A 156 -2.19 -24.37 -2.62
CA LYS A 156 -1.16 -24.44 -1.58
C LYS A 156 -0.57 -25.85 -1.53
N ILE A 157 0.74 -25.96 -1.71
CA ILE A 157 1.49 -27.17 -1.37
C ILE A 157 1.87 -27.11 0.11
N SER A 158 1.61 -28.20 0.82
CA SER A 158 2.07 -28.38 2.20
C SER A 158 2.53 -29.82 2.45
N SER A 159 3.39 -30.02 3.44
CA SER A 159 3.82 -31.34 3.90
C SER A 159 3.31 -31.60 5.31
N PRO A 160 2.75 -32.79 5.59
CA PRO A 160 2.39 -33.18 6.95
C PRO A 160 3.63 -33.49 7.80
N ASN A 161 4.77 -33.76 7.18
CA ASN A 161 6.01 -34.08 7.86
C ASN A 161 6.81 -32.81 8.15
N VAL A 162 7.36 -32.72 9.37
CA VAL A 162 8.37 -31.70 9.69
C VAL A 162 9.53 -31.86 8.72
N ASN A 163 10.01 -30.74 8.17
CA ASN A 163 11.05 -30.71 7.14
C ASN A 163 10.71 -31.43 5.83
N GLY A 164 9.41 -31.60 5.54
CA GLY A 164 8.95 -32.34 4.36
C GLY A 164 9.18 -31.64 3.02
N ILE A 165 9.55 -30.36 3.01
CA ILE A 165 10.05 -29.65 1.83
C ILE A 165 11.44 -29.12 2.18
N LYS A 166 12.46 -29.52 1.43
CA LYS A 166 13.84 -29.04 1.59
C LYS A 166 14.22 -28.09 0.47
N ILE A 167 14.99 -27.06 0.78
CA ILE A 167 15.48 -26.06 -0.16
C ILE A 167 17.01 -26.06 -0.09
N ASP A 168 17.67 -26.35 -1.20
CA ASP A 168 19.12 -26.43 -1.30
C ASP A 168 19.71 -25.15 -1.90
N PHE A 169 20.45 -24.39 -1.08
CA PHE A 169 21.15 -23.17 -1.47
C PHE A 169 22.64 -23.40 -1.74
N SER A 170 23.14 -24.64 -1.76
CA SER A 170 24.58 -24.95 -1.87
C SER A 170 25.26 -24.37 -3.11
N ASN A 171 24.50 -24.16 -4.19
CA ASN A 171 24.98 -23.56 -5.44
C ASN A 171 24.88 -22.03 -5.47
N HIS A 172 24.24 -21.44 -4.46
CA HIS A 172 23.90 -20.01 -4.42
C HIS A 172 24.58 -19.26 -3.27
N THR A 173 25.16 -19.99 -2.33
CA THR A 173 26.04 -19.42 -1.31
C THR A 173 27.45 -19.32 -1.87
N THR A 174 28.06 -18.14 -1.79
CA THR A 174 29.46 -17.93 -2.21
C THR A 174 30.37 -18.83 -1.35
N LYS A 175 30.85 -19.94 -1.91
CA LYS A 175 31.77 -20.91 -1.27
C LYS A 175 33.15 -20.34 -0.87
N LYS A 176 33.32 -19.02 -0.77
CA LYS A 176 34.64 -18.39 -0.84
C LYS A 176 34.90 -17.16 0.01
N ASN A 177 34.00 -16.76 0.90
CA ASN A 177 34.33 -15.69 1.82
C ASN A 177 34.55 -16.25 3.22
N ASP A 178 35.81 -16.19 3.66
CA ASP A 178 36.24 -16.32 5.07
C ASP A 178 35.38 -15.50 6.05
N THR A 179 34.63 -14.50 5.54
CA THR A 179 33.73 -13.63 6.30
C THR A 179 32.43 -14.30 6.79
N LEU A 180 32.13 -15.53 6.36
CA LEU A 180 31.02 -16.35 6.89
C LEU A 180 31.46 -17.34 7.96
N HIS A 181 32.77 -17.58 8.10
CA HIS A 181 33.30 -18.53 9.07
C HIS A 181 32.95 -18.06 10.48
N GLY A 182 32.23 -18.89 11.24
CA GLY A 182 31.77 -18.57 12.59
C GLY A 182 30.48 -17.72 12.68
N LYS A 183 29.82 -17.38 11.57
CA LYS A 183 28.51 -16.70 11.59
C LYS A 183 27.36 -17.70 11.60
N ILE A 184 26.33 -17.42 12.38
CA ILE A 184 25.11 -18.23 12.43
C ILE A 184 24.29 -17.97 11.17
N GLN A 185 24.16 -18.99 10.32
CA GLN A 185 23.29 -18.99 9.16
C GLN A 185 21.87 -19.40 9.56
N MET A 186 20.88 -18.74 8.98
CA MET A 186 19.47 -18.98 9.23
C MET A 186 18.68 -18.95 7.94
N CYS A 187 17.65 -19.77 7.88
CA CYS A 187 16.64 -19.80 6.85
C CYS A 187 15.58 -18.75 7.13
N ALA A 188 15.42 -17.80 6.22
CA ALA A 188 14.32 -16.85 6.21
C ALA A 188 13.19 -17.41 5.34
N THR A 189 11.99 -17.53 5.91
CA THR A 189 10.75 -17.81 5.18
C THR A 189 9.87 -16.57 5.19
N PHE A 190 9.55 -16.06 4.00
CA PHE A 190 8.74 -14.87 3.80
C PHE A 190 7.27 -15.27 3.70
N GLY A 191 6.48 -14.88 4.69
CA GLY A 191 5.04 -15.19 4.76
C GLY A 191 4.19 -14.23 3.93
N ASP A 192 3.06 -14.73 3.44
CA ASP A 192 2.04 -13.95 2.72
C ASP A 192 1.47 -12.81 3.60
N ASP A 193 1.47 -13.01 4.92
CA ASP A 193 1.06 -12.05 5.95
C ASP A 193 2.03 -10.87 6.10
N GLY A 194 3.25 -10.98 5.58
CA GLY A 194 4.26 -9.92 5.65
C GLY A 194 5.14 -10.06 6.89
N ASN A 195 5.14 -11.24 7.50
CA ASN A 195 6.13 -11.61 8.49
C ASN A 195 7.25 -12.43 7.85
N VAL A 196 8.44 -12.37 8.45
CA VAL A 196 9.53 -13.30 8.16
C VAL A 196 9.72 -14.20 9.36
N THR A 197 9.82 -15.50 9.12
CA THR A 197 10.25 -16.45 10.14
C THR A 197 11.68 -16.87 9.89
N LEU A 198 12.48 -16.90 10.96
CA LEU A 198 13.88 -17.30 10.93
C LEU A 198 14.02 -18.64 11.63
N GLN A 199 14.61 -19.62 10.94
CA GLN A 199 14.85 -20.96 11.49
C GLN A 199 16.29 -21.38 11.20
N LYS A 200 16.84 -22.26 12.04
CA LYS A 200 18.16 -22.84 11.75
C LYS A 200 18.05 -23.78 10.55
N GLU A 201 19.14 -23.87 9.81
CA GLU A 201 19.28 -24.84 8.72
C GLU A 201 19.20 -26.27 9.25
N VAL A 202 18.69 -27.19 8.43
CA VAL A 202 18.67 -28.63 8.78
C VAL A 202 19.96 -29.33 8.40
N ALA A 203 20.72 -28.75 7.47
CA ALA A 203 22.07 -29.11 7.07
C ALA A 203 22.73 -27.88 6.42
N PRO A 204 24.06 -27.84 6.25
CA PRO A 204 24.74 -26.66 5.70
C PRO A 204 24.14 -26.21 4.35
N ASN A 205 23.69 -24.95 4.28
CA ASN A 205 23.01 -24.36 3.11
C ASN A 205 21.67 -25.03 2.74
N ILE A 206 21.07 -25.83 3.63
CA ILE A 206 19.81 -26.54 3.39
C ILE A 206 18.76 -26.09 4.39
N CYS A 207 17.72 -25.45 3.87
CA CYS A 207 16.54 -25.05 4.60
C CYS A 207 15.44 -26.10 4.52
N ALA A 208 14.53 -26.04 5.49
CA ALA A 208 13.37 -26.93 5.51
C ALA A 208 12.10 -26.16 5.90
N THR A 209 10.99 -26.56 5.30
CA THR A 209 9.67 -25.97 5.52
C THR A 209 8.60 -27.05 5.39
N THR A 210 7.39 -26.73 5.81
CA THR A 210 6.19 -27.54 5.62
C THR A 210 5.24 -26.93 4.60
N SER A 211 5.49 -25.73 4.09
CA SER A 211 4.60 -25.06 3.13
C SER A 211 5.36 -24.42 1.98
N GLN A 212 4.65 -24.18 0.88
CA GLN A 212 5.13 -23.33 -0.21
C GLN A 212 5.32 -21.87 0.24
N GLY A 213 6.03 -21.07 -0.55
CA GLY A 213 6.35 -19.67 -0.25
C GLY A 213 7.69 -19.23 -0.82
N HIS A 214 8.26 -18.17 -0.25
CA HIS A 214 9.58 -17.66 -0.62
C HIS A 214 10.57 -17.84 0.51
N PHE A 215 11.81 -18.18 0.15
CA PHE A 215 12.85 -18.60 1.08
C PHE A 215 14.19 -17.95 0.74
N GLY A 216 14.99 -17.63 1.74
CA GLY A 216 16.37 -17.17 1.54
C GLY A 216 17.26 -17.56 2.71
N LEU A 217 18.57 -17.53 2.50
CA LEU A 217 19.56 -17.64 3.56
C LEU A 217 20.01 -16.28 4.04
N VAL A 218 20.01 -16.12 5.35
CA VAL A 218 20.51 -14.93 6.01
C VAL A 218 21.59 -15.32 7.01
N VAL A 219 22.54 -14.42 7.20
CA VAL A 219 23.53 -14.54 8.29
C VAL A 219 23.33 -13.42 9.28
N GLN A 220 23.58 -13.72 10.54
CA GLN A 220 23.60 -12.66 11.55
C GLN A 220 24.78 -11.73 11.27
N SER A 221 24.48 -10.45 11.06
CA SER A 221 25.47 -9.40 10.91
C SER A 221 25.89 -8.92 12.30
N PRO A 222 27.18 -8.88 12.64
CA PRO A 222 27.61 -8.12 13.81
C PRO A 222 27.16 -6.68 13.58
N ILE A 223 26.29 -6.21 14.46
CA ILE A 223 25.53 -4.98 14.28
C ILE A 223 26.54 -3.81 14.30
N LEU A 224 27.01 -3.37 13.13
CA LEU A 224 27.21 -1.95 12.92
C LEU A 224 25.80 -1.41 12.77
N LEU A 225 25.26 -0.92 13.90
CA LEU A 225 23.98 -0.23 13.94
C LEU A 225 23.98 0.70 12.71
N PRO A 226 23.07 0.54 11.74
CA PRO A 226 22.95 1.58 10.74
C PRO A 226 22.70 2.82 11.58
N GLU A 227 23.57 3.81 11.45
CA GLU A 227 23.17 5.16 11.80
C GLU A 227 21.85 5.30 11.06
N ARG A 228 20.73 5.23 11.79
CA ARG A 228 19.52 5.89 11.38
C ARG A 228 20.05 7.25 11.02
N LYS A 229 20.16 7.55 9.72
CA LYS A 229 20.40 8.89 9.25
C LYS A 229 19.32 9.66 9.97
N LYS A 230 19.72 10.30 11.07
CA LYS A 230 18.84 11.13 11.87
C LYS A 230 18.41 12.12 10.82
N ILE A 231 17.17 12.00 10.32
CA ILE A 231 16.57 13.06 9.56
C ILE A 231 16.69 14.22 10.53
N LYS A 232 17.65 15.11 10.24
CA LYS A 232 18.05 16.17 11.16
C LYS A 232 16.75 16.84 11.55
N ARG A 233 16.42 16.85 12.84
CA ARG A 233 15.20 17.42 13.42
C ARG A 233 14.86 18.81 12.84
N TRP A 234 15.88 19.51 12.32
CA TRP A 234 15.78 20.68 11.47
C TRP A 234 14.72 20.60 10.34
N LYS A 235 14.60 19.49 9.59
CA LYS A 235 13.64 19.39 8.48
C LYS A 235 12.17 19.32 8.93
N VAL A 236 11.90 18.88 10.15
CA VAL A 236 10.55 18.87 10.75
C VAL A 236 10.22 20.24 11.36
N ALA A 237 11.22 20.94 11.90
CA ALA A 237 11.05 22.30 12.42
C ALA A 237 10.64 23.32 11.31
N PHE A 238 11.25 23.23 10.13
CA PHE A 238 10.92 24.11 9.00
C PHE A 238 9.51 23.90 8.43
N GLY A 239 8.93 22.71 8.56
CA GLY A 239 7.56 22.43 8.12
C GLY A 239 6.47 22.92 9.07
N SER A 240 6.76 23.00 10.38
CA SER A 240 5.76 23.42 11.39
C SER A 240 5.64 24.94 11.55
N ALA A 241 6.71 25.69 11.26
CA ALA A 241 6.71 27.15 11.38
C ALA A 241 5.82 27.82 10.32
N PHE A 242 5.82 27.31 9.08
CA PHE A 242 4.95 27.83 8.01
C PHE A 242 3.47 27.52 8.24
N GLY A 243 3.15 26.34 8.77
CA GLY A 243 1.76 25.97 9.10
C GLY A 243 1.18 26.83 10.23
N ALA A 244 1.97 27.09 11.29
CA ALA A 244 1.54 27.92 12.40
C ALA A 244 1.37 29.40 12.01
N ALA A 245 2.26 29.94 11.18
CA ALA A 245 2.18 31.32 10.70
C ALA A 245 0.94 31.55 9.82
N ILE A 246 0.65 30.63 8.90
CA ILE A 246 -0.54 30.71 8.04
C ILE A 246 -1.82 30.57 8.88
N GLY A 247 -1.84 29.65 9.85
CA GLY A 247 -2.96 29.47 10.76
C GLY A 247 -3.25 30.72 11.60
N ALA A 248 -2.20 31.31 12.20
CA ALA A 248 -2.33 32.53 13.00
C ALA A 248 -2.74 33.75 12.16
N PHE A 249 -2.24 33.86 10.92
CA PHE A 249 -2.62 34.94 10.01
C PHE A 249 -4.09 34.85 9.60
N LEU A 250 -4.60 33.66 9.27
CA LEU A 250 -6.00 33.44 8.95
C LEU A 250 -6.92 33.71 10.15
N LEU A 251 -6.53 33.29 11.36
CA LEU A 251 -7.25 33.60 12.60
C LEU A 251 -7.28 35.10 12.89
N GLY A 252 -6.17 35.80 12.69
CA GLY A 252 -6.07 37.25 12.84
C GLY A 252 -7.02 38.00 11.89
N LEU A 253 -7.04 37.63 10.61
CA LEU A 253 -7.97 38.22 9.64
C LEU A 253 -9.44 38.00 10.00
N LEU A 254 -9.77 36.82 10.55
CA LEU A 254 -11.14 36.48 10.94
C LEU A 254 -11.61 37.32 12.14
N LEU A 255 -10.74 37.55 13.13
CA LEU A 255 -11.02 38.42 14.27
C LEU A 255 -11.21 39.88 13.84
N VAL A 256 -10.35 40.40 12.95
CA VAL A 256 -10.50 41.75 12.41
C VAL A 256 -11.83 41.90 11.66
N ALA A 257 -12.23 40.91 10.86
CA ALA A 257 -13.52 40.94 10.16
C ALA A 257 -14.71 40.96 11.13
N MET A 258 -14.66 40.20 12.23
CA MET A 258 -15.69 40.28 13.28
C MET A 258 -15.73 41.64 13.96
N PHE A 259 -14.59 42.21 14.34
CA PHE A 259 -14.53 43.53 14.96
C PHE A 259 -15.06 44.64 14.04
N VAL A 260 -14.74 44.58 12.74
CA VAL A 260 -15.28 45.52 11.75
C VAL A 260 -16.79 45.34 11.58
N LYS A 261 -17.29 44.10 11.58
CA LYS A 261 -18.74 43.85 11.53
C LYS A 261 -19.46 44.37 12.78
N VAL A 262 -18.90 44.18 13.97
CA VAL A 262 -19.46 44.73 15.22
C VAL A 262 -19.44 46.25 15.21
N LYS A 263 -18.32 46.88 14.82
CA LYS A 263 -18.25 48.35 14.70
C LYS A 263 -19.21 48.90 13.63
N LYS A 264 -19.36 48.22 12.49
CA LYS A 264 -20.31 48.62 11.46
C LYS A 264 -21.75 48.48 11.94
N LYS A 265 -22.07 47.41 12.68
CA LYS A 265 -23.40 47.22 13.26
C LYS A 265 -23.70 48.29 14.32
N ALA A 266 -22.76 48.60 15.20
CA ALA A 266 -22.91 49.67 16.18
C ALA A 266 -23.03 51.06 15.52
N ARG A 267 -22.26 51.35 14.46
CA ARG A 267 -22.41 52.61 13.71
C ARG A 267 -23.73 52.69 12.93
N LEU A 268 -24.26 51.56 12.46
CA LEU A 268 -25.56 51.53 11.79
C LEU A 268 -26.69 51.78 12.79
N GLU A 269 -26.62 51.17 13.97
CA GLU A 269 -27.58 51.41 15.07
C GLU A 269 -27.55 52.86 15.58
N GLU A 270 -26.37 53.50 15.61
CA GLU A 270 -26.22 54.93 15.96
C GLU A 270 -26.81 55.86 14.88
N LEU A 271 -26.67 55.50 13.60
CA LEU A 271 -27.23 56.27 12.47
C LEU A 271 -28.74 56.12 12.35
N GLU A 272 -29.28 54.93 12.62
CA GLU A 272 -30.74 54.72 12.71
C GLU A 272 -31.34 55.61 13.80
N ARG A 273 -30.70 55.70 14.98
CA ARG A 273 -31.18 56.55 16.07
C ARG A 273 -31.19 58.04 15.74
N ARG A 274 -30.20 58.54 14.97
CA ARG A 274 -30.15 59.95 14.53
C ARG A 274 -31.15 60.26 13.40
N ALA A 275 -31.41 59.31 12.51
CA ALA A 275 -32.43 59.48 11.48
C ALA A 275 -33.85 59.60 12.08
N TYR A 276 -34.14 58.90 13.17
CA TYR A 276 -35.43 59.03 13.89
C TYR A 276 -35.59 60.36 14.65
N GLU A 277 -34.51 61.07 14.99
CA GLU A 277 -34.60 62.40 15.63
C GLU A 277 -34.80 63.55 14.63
N GLU A 278 -34.33 63.42 13.38
CA GLU A 278 -34.50 64.47 12.35
C GLU A 278 -35.84 64.39 11.59
N GLU A 279 -36.51 63.24 11.55
CA GLU A 279 -37.82 63.09 10.89
C GLU A 279 -39.04 63.38 11.79
N ALA A 280 -38.86 63.52 13.11
CA ALA A 280 -39.93 63.90 14.03
C ALA A 280 -40.12 65.43 14.16
N LEU A 281 -39.21 66.23 13.61
CA LEU A 281 -39.15 67.68 13.86
C LEU A 281 -38.95 68.51 12.60
N GLN A 282 -39.64 68.20 11.48
CA GLN A 282 -39.90 69.20 10.43
C GLN A 282 -40.94 68.75 9.39
N VAL A 283 -42.15 68.43 9.86
CA VAL A 283 -43.34 68.54 9.01
C VAL A 283 -43.98 69.90 9.30
N SER A 284 -43.60 70.93 8.55
CA SER A 284 -44.30 72.22 8.55
C SER A 284 -44.76 72.54 7.14
N MET A 285 -46.07 72.48 6.94
CA MET A 285 -46.78 72.88 5.74
C MET A 285 -46.57 74.38 5.46
N ALA A 286 -46.23 74.73 4.22
CA ALA A 286 -46.63 76.00 3.60
C ALA A 286 -46.34 75.95 2.08
N GLY A 287 -47.34 76.27 1.27
CA GLY A 287 -47.23 76.34 -0.20
C GLY A 287 -47.18 77.76 -0.74
N HIS A 288 -46.69 77.92 -1.97
CA HIS A 288 -47.01 79.01 -2.91
C HIS A 288 -46.43 78.66 -4.31
N VAL A 289 -47.23 78.42 -5.37
CA VAL A 289 -47.80 79.34 -6.41
C VAL A 289 -46.94 79.53 -7.69
N ILE A 290 -47.36 78.81 -8.76
CA ILE A 290 -47.77 79.22 -10.13
C ILE A 290 -46.80 79.86 -11.18
N ARG A 291 -46.57 79.08 -12.27
CA ARG A 291 -46.49 79.36 -13.76
C ARG A 291 -45.30 80.13 -14.41
N PRO A 292 -45.11 80.07 -15.77
CA PRO A 292 -44.94 78.97 -16.75
C PRO A 292 -43.66 79.17 -17.63
N HIS A 293 -43.16 78.25 -18.48
CA HIS A 293 -43.60 77.96 -19.86
C HIS A 293 -42.86 76.74 -20.49
N ASN A 294 -43.57 76.13 -21.47
CA ASN A 294 -43.35 74.92 -22.27
C ASN A 294 -42.04 74.81 -23.10
N VAL A 295 -41.65 73.57 -23.44
CA VAL A 295 -41.78 72.95 -24.80
C VAL A 295 -41.40 71.45 -24.78
N ASN A 296 -42.44 70.62 -24.95
CA ASN A 296 -42.62 69.45 -25.83
C ASN A 296 -41.73 68.18 -25.83
N ASN A 297 -42.46 67.05 -25.86
CA ASN A 297 -42.20 65.73 -26.50
C ASN A 297 -41.45 64.60 -25.74
N ASN A 298 -42.20 63.85 -24.92
CA ASN A 298 -42.67 62.45 -25.10
C ASN A 298 -41.96 61.51 -26.14
N PRO A 299 -42.15 60.17 -26.09
CA PRO A 299 -42.37 59.28 -24.94
C PRO A 299 -41.85 57.82 -25.05
N HIS A 300 -42.07 57.06 -23.95
CA HIS A 300 -42.57 55.66 -23.90
C HIS A 300 -41.65 54.57 -24.49
N HIS A 301 -41.71 53.29 -24.13
CA HIS A 301 -42.66 52.37 -23.47
C HIS A 301 -41.87 51.05 -23.39
N HIS A 302 -42.24 49.95 -22.75
CA HIS A 302 -43.20 49.50 -21.75
C HIS A 302 -42.72 48.05 -21.52
N PRO A 303 -42.71 47.51 -20.30
CA PRO A 303 -42.42 46.10 -20.10
C PRO A 303 -43.71 45.26 -20.20
N ARG A 304 -43.50 43.99 -20.51
CA ARG A 304 -44.43 42.89 -20.26
C ARG A 304 -44.05 42.21 -18.95
#